data_AF-A0A125JWY4-F1
#
_entry.id   AF-A0A125JWY4-F1
#
_cell.length_a   1.000
_cell.length_b   1.000
_cell.length_c   1.000
_cell.angle_alpha   90.00
_cell.angle_beta   90.00
_cell.angle_gamma   90.00
#
_symmetry.space_group_name_H-M   'P 1'
#
loop_
_entity.id
_entity.type
_entity.pdbx_description
1 polymer ?
#
loop_
_entity_poly.entity_id
_entity_poly.type
_entity_poly.pdbx_seq_one_letter_code
_entity_poly.pdbx_strand_id
1 'polypeptide(L)'
;MEIPMKIPANVHAYLSKATGDVRREDRHAALDALDRLGIAHDTGFAQFYLTYQGPFVGPRPVAELFDLIDYSGIAGALDYVRDRYGFPVHVVPLT
;
A
#
# COMPACT_ATOMS: atom_id res chain seq x y z
N MET A 1 -5.90 4.99 -25.72
CA MET A 1 -5.51 6.20 -24.98
C MET A 1 -5.67 5.87 -23.51
N GLU A 2 -4.56 5.52 -22.84
CA GLU A 2 -4.59 5.22 -21.42
C GLU A 2 -4.74 6.52 -20.65
N ILE A 3 -5.81 6.65 -19.86
CA ILE A 3 -5.96 7.74 -18.92
C ILE A 3 -4.81 7.55 -17.91
N PRO A 4 -3.93 8.53 -17.68
CA PRO A 4 -2.91 8.39 -16.64
C PRO A 4 -3.65 8.07 -15.35
N MET A 5 -3.40 6.88 -14.80
CA MET A 5 -4.11 6.35 -13.62
C MET A 5 -3.76 7.23 -12.42
N LYS A 6 -4.51 8.32 -12.27
CA LYS A 6 -4.39 9.25 -11.15
C LYS A 6 -5.11 8.66 -9.97
N ILE A 7 -4.48 8.80 -8.80
CA ILE A 7 -5.14 8.56 -7.51
C ILE A 7 -6.50 9.28 -7.53
N PRO A 8 -7.60 8.60 -7.17
CA PRO A 8 -8.93 9.21 -7.20
C PRO A 8 -8.99 10.50 -6.38
N ALA A 9 -9.68 11.52 -6.90
CA ALA A 9 -9.71 12.85 -6.29
C ALA A 9 -10.27 12.84 -4.86
N ASN A 10 -11.23 11.96 -4.56
CA ASN A 10 -11.78 11.76 -3.23
C ASN A 10 -10.75 11.19 -2.24
N VAL A 11 -9.86 10.30 -2.70
CA VAL A 11 -8.76 9.75 -1.88
C VAL A 11 -7.76 10.87 -1.56
N HIS A 12 -7.38 11.66 -2.57
CA HIS A 12 -6.51 12.81 -2.36
C HIS A 12 -7.09 13.82 -1.36
N ALA A 13 -8.37 14.17 -1.51
CA ALA A 13 -9.06 15.11 -0.63
C ALA A 13 -9.26 14.60 0.80
N TYR A 14 -9.35 13.29 0.99
CA TYR A 14 -9.38 12.67 2.31
C TYR A 14 -8.00 12.77 2.97
N LEU A 15 -6.96 12.30 2.29
CA LEU A 15 -5.59 12.26 2.82
C LEU A 15 -4.98 13.66 3.01
N SER A 16 -5.42 14.67 2.26
CA SER A 16 -4.98 16.06 2.48
C SER A 16 -5.46 16.66 3.81
N LYS A 17 -6.48 16.04 4.44
CA LYS A 17 -7.04 16.46 5.72
C LYS A 17 -6.61 15.56 6.88
N ALA A 18 -5.91 14.46 6.59
CA ALA A 18 -5.43 13.54 7.61
C ALA A 18 -4.33 14.20 8.45
N THR A 19 -4.34 13.94 9.75
CA THR A 19 -3.32 14.40 10.69
C THR A 19 -2.14 13.43 10.70
N GLY A 20 -0.91 13.94 10.71
CA GLY A 20 0.33 13.14 10.72
C GLY A 20 1.07 13.15 9.37
N ASP A 21 2.19 12.43 9.31
CA ASP A 21 3.05 12.35 8.12
C ASP A 21 2.52 11.34 7.11
N VAL A 22 1.47 11.75 6.41
CA VAL A 22 0.76 10.92 5.42
C VAL A 22 1.40 11.01 4.03
N ARG A 23 2.23 12.03 3.76
CA ARG A 23 2.96 12.13 2.50
C ARG A 23 4.24 11.32 2.57
N ARG A 24 4.54 10.60 1.50
CA ARG A 24 5.78 9.81 1.46
C ARG A 24 6.99 10.71 1.28
N GLU A 25 7.94 10.59 2.19
CA GLU A 25 9.22 11.30 2.12
C GLU A 25 10.24 10.50 1.31
N ASP A 26 10.37 9.21 1.60
CA ASP A 26 11.31 8.32 0.91
C ASP A 26 10.63 7.58 -0.26
N ARG A 27 10.62 8.24 -1.42
CA ARG A 27 10.11 7.64 -2.65
C ARG A 27 10.99 6.48 -3.15
N HIS A 28 12.29 6.49 -2.87
CA HIS A 28 13.21 5.47 -3.36
C HIS A 28 12.97 4.14 -2.66
N ALA A 29 12.87 4.17 -1.33
CA ALA A 29 12.55 2.97 -0.54
C ALA A 29 11.19 2.37 -0.93
N ALA A 30 10.21 3.19 -1.31
CA ALA A 30 8.93 2.70 -1.81
C ALA A 30 9.02 2.05 -3.20
N LEU A 31 9.87 2.56 -4.11
CA LEU A 31 10.15 1.90 -5.39
C LEU A 31 10.78 0.53 -5.16
N ASP A 32 11.78 0.45 -4.28
CA ASP A 32 12.46 -0.81 -3.95
C ASP A 32 11.47 -1.84 -3.35
N ALA A 33 10.54 -1.38 -2.51
CA ALA A 33 9.50 -2.24 -1.94
C ALA A 33 8.52 -2.74 -3.01
N LEU A 34 8.10 -1.89 -3.95
CA LEU A 34 7.26 -2.28 -5.08
C LEU A 34 7.96 -3.32 -5.97
N ASP A 35 9.25 -3.14 -6.24
CA ASP A 35 10.07 -4.08 -7.01
C ASP A 35 10.19 -5.43 -6.31
N ARG A 36 10.45 -5.43 -5.00
CA ARG A 36 10.50 -6.65 -4.19
C ARG A 36 9.18 -7.44 -4.21
N LEU A 37 8.05 -6.74 -4.31
CA LEU A 37 6.72 -7.33 -4.38
C LEU A 37 6.26 -7.64 -5.82
N GLY A 38 7.04 -7.28 -6.84
CA GLY A 38 6.70 -7.47 -8.25
C GLY A 38 5.53 -6.60 -8.73
N ILE A 39 5.34 -5.42 -8.13
CA ILE A 39 4.23 -4.52 -8.44
C ILE A 39 4.67 -3.48 -9.48
N ALA A 40 3.94 -3.40 -10.60
CA ALA A 40 4.24 -2.45 -11.66
C ALA A 40 4.05 -0.98 -11.24
N HIS A 41 5.00 -0.13 -11.62
CA HIS A 41 5.09 1.28 -11.15
C HIS A 41 4.10 2.23 -11.83
N ASP A 42 3.58 1.86 -13.00
CA ASP A 42 2.63 2.64 -13.80
C ASP A 42 1.18 2.46 -13.33
N THR A 43 0.96 1.71 -12.26
CA THR A 43 -0.36 1.47 -11.68
C THR A 43 -0.78 2.57 -10.73
N GLY A 44 -2.09 2.83 -10.63
CA GLY A 44 -2.62 3.75 -9.61
C GLY A 44 -2.30 3.31 -8.17
N PHE A 45 -2.13 2.00 -7.97
CA PHE A 45 -1.69 1.40 -6.71
C PHE A 45 -0.24 1.79 -6.37
N ALA A 46 0.69 1.63 -7.32
CA ALA A 46 2.07 2.07 -7.12
C ALA A 46 2.14 3.58 -6.89
N GLN A 47 1.40 4.38 -7.67
CA GLN A 47 1.38 5.84 -7.49
C GLN A 47 0.85 6.25 -6.11
N PHE A 48 -0.12 5.52 -5.56
CA PHE A 48 -0.59 5.73 -4.18
C PHE A 48 0.54 5.57 -3.17
N TYR A 49 1.24 4.43 -3.19
CA TYR A 49 2.34 4.18 -2.25
C TYR A 49 3.55 5.06 -2.51
N LEU A 50 3.79 5.50 -3.74
CA LEU A 50 4.84 6.47 -4.04
C LEU A 50 4.51 7.90 -3.58
N THR A 51 3.25 8.16 -3.22
CA THR A 51 2.75 9.49 -2.81
C THR A 51 2.45 9.55 -1.32
N TYR A 52 1.96 8.46 -0.73
CA TYR A 52 1.46 8.43 0.64
C TYR A 52 2.12 7.34 1.48
N GLN A 53 2.20 7.57 2.79
CA GLN A 53 2.75 6.67 3.80
C GLN A 53 1.89 6.63 5.05
N GLY A 54 2.16 5.64 5.90
CA GLY A 54 1.59 5.52 7.25
C GLY A 54 0.53 4.41 7.37
N PRO A 55 -0.01 4.20 8.58
CA PRO A 55 -1.14 3.31 8.76
C PRO A 55 -2.34 3.96 8.07
N PHE A 56 -2.83 3.34 7.00
CA PHE A 56 -3.97 3.86 6.26
C PHE A 56 -5.25 3.53 7.04
N VAL A 57 -5.43 4.25 8.14
CA VAL A 57 -6.53 4.09 9.09
C VAL A 57 -7.82 4.57 8.43
N GLY A 58 -8.71 3.61 8.14
CA GLY A 58 -10.10 3.89 7.79
C GLY A 58 -10.93 4.18 9.05
N PRO A 59 -12.09 4.85 8.94
CA PRO A 59 -12.97 5.09 10.09
C PRO A 59 -13.67 3.82 10.61
N ARG A 60 -13.36 2.66 10.06
CA ARG A 60 -13.99 1.37 10.39
C ARG A 60 -12.96 0.49 11.09
N PRO A 61 -13.36 -0.33 12.08
CA PRO A 61 -12.46 -1.27 12.77
C PRO A 61 -12.20 -2.52 11.90
N VAL A 62 -11.75 -2.32 10.67
CA VAL A 62 -11.33 -3.38 9.74
C VAL A 62 -9.86 -3.21 9.42
N ALA A 63 -9.22 -4.32 9.08
CA ALA A 63 -7.79 -4.35 8.78
C ALA A 63 -7.39 -3.24 7.79
N GLU A 64 -6.41 -2.46 8.24
CA GLU A 64 -5.96 -1.24 7.61
C GLU A 64 -4.84 -1.57 6.63
N LEU A 65 -4.72 -0.78 5.57
CA LEU A 65 -3.74 -1.06 4.55
C LEU A 65 -2.32 -0.92 5.16
N PHE A 66 -1.46 -1.93 5.00
CA PHE A 66 -0.08 -1.90 5.48
C PHE A 66 0.78 -0.94 4.64
N ASP A 67 1.76 -0.28 5.27
CA ASP A 67 2.81 0.43 4.53
C ASP A 67 3.75 -0.59 3.85
N LEU A 68 4.26 -0.28 2.65
CA LEU A 68 5.16 -1.18 1.92
C LEU A 68 6.60 -1.16 2.45
N ILE A 69 7.04 -0.03 3.03
CA ILE A 69 8.40 0.07 3.57
C ILE A 69 8.46 -0.73 4.89
N ASP A 70 7.44 -0.63 5.73
CA ASP A 70 7.31 -1.45 6.93
C ASP A 70 6.74 -2.83 6.59
N TYR A 71 7.61 -3.68 6.03
CA TYR A 71 7.26 -5.04 5.60
C TYR A 71 6.86 -5.98 6.75
N SER A 72 6.97 -5.59 8.03
CA SER A 72 6.71 -6.47 9.17
C SER A 72 5.25 -6.94 9.24
N GLY A 73 4.29 -6.04 9.00
CA GLY A 73 2.86 -6.37 8.95
C GLY A 73 2.52 -7.28 7.77
N ILE A 74 3.07 -6.97 6.58
CA ILE A 74 2.89 -7.78 5.37
C ILE A 74 3.47 -9.19 5.56
N ALA A 75 4.66 -9.30 6.15
CA ALA A 75 5.31 -10.59 6.42
C ALA A 75 4.49 -11.46 7.39
N GLY A 76 4.05 -10.88 8.50
CA GLY A 76 3.22 -11.60 9.48
C GLY A 76 1.89 -12.06 8.87
N ALA A 77 1.24 -11.19 8.09
CA ALA A 77 0.02 -11.54 7.38
C ALA A 77 0.26 -12.63 6.32
N LEU A 78 1.37 -12.56 5.56
CA LEU A 78 1.76 -13.56 4.57
C LEU A 78 1.91 -14.95 5.18
N ASP A 79 2.65 -15.05 6.29
CA ASP A 79 2.88 -16.32 6.97
C ASP A 79 1.56 -16.90 7.47
N TYR A 80 0.71 -16.07 8.09
CA TYR A 80 -0.60 -16.49 8.56
C TYR A 80 -1.51 -16.98 7.44
N VAL A 81 -1.68 -16.22 6.35
CA VAL A 81 -2.64 -16.59 5.29
C VAL A 81 -2.17 -17.79 4.46
N ARG A 82 -0.85 -17.96 4.30
CA ARG A 82 -0.28 -19.13 3.63
C ARG A 82 -0.49 -20.38 4.46
N ASP A 83 -0.16 -20.32 5.76
CA ASP A 83 -0.34 -21.45 6.67
C ASP A 83 -1.82 -21.82 6.83
N ARG A 84 -2.67 -20.83 7.12
CA ARG A 84 -4.06 -21.08 7.49
C ARG A 84 -5.00 -21.37 6.33
N TYR A 85 -4.76 -20.74 5.18
CA TYR A 85 -5.68 -20.74 4.03
C TYR A 85 -5.04 -21.23 2.73
N GLY A 86 -3.75 -21.56 2.71
CA GLY A 86 -3.07 -22.05 1.51
C GLY A 86 -3.01 -21.01 0.39
N PHE A 87 -2.91 -19.72 0.73
CA PHE A 87 -2.89 -18.65 -0.26
C PHE A 87 -1.75 -18.83 -1.27
N PRO A 88 -1.99 -18.53 -2.57
CA PRO A 88 -0.96 -18.64 -3.58
C PRO A 88 0.24 -17.72 -3.31
N VAL A 89 1.44 -18.16 -3.70
CA VAL A 89 2.68 -17.40 -3.50
C VAL A 89 2.72 -16.04 -4.21
N HIS A 90 1.89 -15.85 -5.24
CA HIS A 90 1.79 -14.62 -6.03
C HIS A 90 0.80 -13.59 -5.45
N VAL A 91 0.17 -13.88 -4.30
CA VAL A 91 -0.76 -12.97 -3.63
C VAL A 91 -0.05 -12.32 -2.45
N VAL A 92 -0.22 -11.01 -2.31
CA VAL A 92 0.31 -10.21 -1.19
C VAL A 92 -0.87 -9.70 -0.35
N PRO A 93 -1.01 -10.11 0.92
CA PRO A 93 -1.96 -9.53 1.85
C PRO A 93 -1.47 -8.13 2.22
N LEU A 94 -2.36 -7.16 2.07
CA LEU A 94 -2.09 -5.78 2.41
C LEU A 94 -2.95 -5.30 3.58
N THR A 95 -3.69 -6.23 4.21
CA THR A 95 -4.57 -6.05 5.37
C THR A 95 -4.56 -7.34 6.19
#